data_AF-A0A553RC14-F1
#
_entry.id   AF-A0A553RC14-F1
#
_cell.length_a   1.000
_cell.length_b   1.000
_cell.length_c   1.000
_cell.angle_alpha   90.00
_cell.angle_beta   90.00
_cell.angle_gamma   90.00
#
_symmetry.space_group_name_H-M   'P 1'
#
loop_
_entity.id
_entity.type
_entity.pdbx_description
1 polymer ?
#
loop_
_entity_poly.entity_id
_entity_poly.type
_entity_poly.pdbx_seq_one_letter_code
_entity_poly.pdbx_strand_id
1 'polypeptide(L)'
;MHTTKTDLRLLLECLKYQMQWPGSQKQALLTIISICKKNDQFVEFFKEIGGITFIYNLSKSTSFSQVKETAIFTLASFAELHGSCKQALCREEIFLDFAGHLEENISLTEKRVVVYLLSVLVANNSRHNFPGANDSFEQLQLWTSVSSALCSSVNNPQNEENQNTCMQVFPLIKTWLQDVALSRAALAQPICSFIGMTVANNLEQQVQLLSSGGLPVMISLLTEASDEEIRKAAMFVLHTCKRI
;
A
#
# COMPACT_ATOMS: atom_id res chain seq x y z
N MET A 1 -30.84 -6.70 12.33
CA MET A 1 -29.68 -6.04 12.98
C MET A 1 -29.05 -6.89 14.07
N HIS A 2 -29.81 -7.39 15.07
CA HIS A 2 -29.28 -8.29 16.11
C HIS A 2 -28.74 -9.62 15.53
N THR A 3 -29.49 -10.26 14.63
CA THR A 3 -29.09 -11.52 13.97
C THR A 3 -27.74 -11.41 13.26
N THR A 4 -27.54 -10.34 12.48
CA THR A 4 -26.30 -10.13 11.72
C THR A 4 -25.06 -9.87 12.60
N LYS A 5 -25.23 -9.24 13.78
CA LYS A 5 -24.15 -9.13 14.78
C LYS A 5 -23.79 -10.48 15.38
N THR A 6 -24.79 -11.34 15.63
CA THR A 6 -24.55 -12.73 16.05
C THR A 6 -23.81 -13.51 14.97
N ASP A 7 -24.20 -13.36 13.70
CA ASP A 7 -23.53 -14.02 12.57
C ASP A 7 -22.05 -13.63 12.48
N LEU A 8 -21.72 -12.34 12.65
CA LEU A 8 -20.32 -11.88 12.68
C LEU A 8 -19.50 -12.47 13.83
N ARG A 9 -20.10 -12.65 15.01
CA ARG A 9 -19.43 -13.35 16.12
C ARG A 9 -19.17 -14.81 15.77
N LEU A 10 -20.18 -15.51 15.24
CA LEU A 10 -20.03 -16.91 14.84
C LEU A 10 -18.99 -17.09 13.74
N LEU A 11 -18.92 -16.16 12.78
CA LEU A 11 -17.89 -16.15 11.74
C LEU A 11 -16.50 -15.92 12.33
N LEU A 12 -16.35 -15.03 13.31
CA LEU A 12 -15.08 -14.84 14.01
C LEU A 12 -14.66 -16.08 14.81
N GLU A 13 -15.59 -16.72 15.50
CA GLU A 13 -15.33 -17.99 16.20
C GLU A 13 -15.00 -19.13 15.21
N CYS A 14 -15.62 -19.13 14.01
CA CYS A 14 -15.26 -20.03 12.93
C CYS A 14 -13.79 -19.86 12.52
N LEU A 15 -13.30 -18.62 12.42
CA LEU A 15 -11.89 -18.37 12.11
C LEU A 15 -10.96 -18.88 13.23
N LYS A 16 -11.36 -18.72 14.50
CA LYS A 16 -10.57 -19.12 15.68
C LYS A 16 -10.48 -20.63 15.85
N TYR A 17 -11.57 -21.35 15.65
CA TYR A 17 -11.65 -22.78 16.00
C TYR A 17 -11.52 -23.73 14.82
N GLN A 18 -11.71 -23.26 13.57
CA GLN A 18 -11.57 -24.11 12.38
C GLN A 18 -10.20 -23.99 11.70
N MET A 19 -9.12 -23.91 12.49
CA MET A 19 -7.75 -23.69 12.00
C MET A 19 -7.22 -24.79 11.07
N GLN A 20 -7.83 -25.98 11.07
CA GLN A 20 -7.46 -27.10 10.18
C GLN A 20 -8.28 -27.14 8.88
N TRP A 21 -9.21 -26.22 8.69
CA TRP A 21 -10.16 -26.21 7.57
C TRP A 21 -10.03 -24.91 6.78
N PRO A 22 -8.98 -24.76 5.95
CA PRO A 22 -8.67 -23.49 5.30
C PRO A 22 -9.76 -23.05 4.31
N GLY A 23 -10.52 -23.98 3.74
CA GLY A 23 -11.69 -23.65 2.92
C GLY A 23 -12.79 -22.96 3.72
N SER A 24 -13.08 -23.43 4.94
CA SER A 24 -14.05 -22.81 5.84
C SER A 24 -13.58 -21.46 6.33
N GLN A 25 -12.29 -21.31 6.69
CA GLN A 25 -11.72 -20.03 7.09
C GLN A 25 -11.79 -19.00 5.96
N LYS A 26 -11.43 -19.40 4.73
CA LYS A 26 -11.56 -18.55 3.54
C LYS A 26 -13.00 -18.11 3.34
N GLN A 27 -13.96 -19.03 3.39
CA GLN A 27 -15.37 -18.71 3.22
C GLN A 27 -15.88 -17.77 4.32
N ALA A 28 -15.45 -17.98 5.57
CA ALA A 28 -15.81 -17.11 6.69
C ALA A 28 -15.28 -15.69 6.48
N LEU A 29 -14.01 -15.51 6.06
CA LEU A 29 -13.43 -14.20 5.74
C LEU A 29 -14.21 -13.49 4.62
N LEU A 30 -14.51 -14.18 3.52
CA LEU A 30 -15.28 -13.60 2.41
C LEU A 30 -16.72 -13.21 2.84
N THR A 31 -17.32 -14.02 3.71
CA THR A 31 -18.66 -13.73 4.25
C THR A 31 -18.64 -12.51 5.17
N ILE A 32 -17.60 -12.39 6.02
CA ILE A 32 -17.36 -11.21 6.85
C ILE A 32 -17.23 -9.95 5.98
N ILE A 33 -16.42 -9.97 4.92
CA ILE A 33 -16.31 -8.84 3.97
C ILE A 33 -17.69 -8.47 3.41
N SER A 34 -18.46 -9.45 2.94
CA SER A 34 -19.78 -9.24 2.34
C SER A 34 -20.79 -8.60 3.31
N ILE A 35 -20.75 -8.97 4.58
CA ILE A 35 -21.60 -8.37 5.62
C ILE A 35 -21.16 -6.94 5.91
N CYS A 36 -19.87 -6.73 6.15
CA CYS A 36 -19.29 -5.45 6.51
C CYS A 36 -19.33 -4.41 5.35
N LYS A 37 -19.45 -4.86 4.09
CA LYS A 37 -19.69 -3.99 2.94
C LYS A 37 -21.08 -3.34 2.94
N LYS A 38 -22.07 -3.92 3.62
CA LYS A 38 -23.47 -3.48 3.55
C LYS A 38 -23.78 -2.31 4.50
N ASN A 39 -23.04 -2.17 5.59
CA ASN A 39 -23.33 -1.19 6.64
C ASN A 39 -22.13 -0.98 7.57
N ASP A 40 -21.72 0.27 7.74
CA ASP A 40 -20.58 0.70 8.57
C ASP A 40 -20.71 0.26 10.04
N GLN A 41 -21.94 0.16 10.58
CA GLN A 41 -22.17 -0.29 11.97
C GLN A 41 -21.70 -1.73 12.21
N PHE A 42 -21.65 -2.56 11.17
CA PHE A 42 -21.12 -3.93 11.29
C PHE A 42 -19.61 -3.95 11.37
N VAL A 43 -18.95 -2.98 10.74
CA VAL A 43 -17.50 -2.83 10.77
C VAL A 43 -17.05 -2.32 12.13
N GLU A 44 -17.75 -1.32 12.68
CA GLU A 44 -17.52 -0.86 14.05
C GLU A 44 -17.69 -2.00 15.05
N PHE A 45 -18.80 -2.74 14.96
CA PHE A 45 -19.02 -3.90 15.81
C PHE A 45 -17.95 -4.98 15.65
N PHE A 46 -17.53 -5.28 14.41
CA PHE A 46 -16.48 -6.27 14.15
C PHE A 46 -15.13 -5.84 14.74
N LYS A 47 -14.84 -4.52 14.72
CA LYS A 47 -13.68 -3.92 15.38
C LYS A 47 -13.78 -4.02 16.90
N GLU A 48 -14.93 -3.73 17.50
CA GLU A 48 -15.18 -3.83 18.96
C GLU A 48 -14.92 -5.24 19.50
N ILE A 49 -15.31 -6.28 18.76
CA ILE A 49 -15.07 -7.68 19.16
C ILE A 49 -13.65 -8.17 18.87
N GLY A 50 -12.73 -7.28 18.47
CA GLY A 50 -11.34 -7.61 18.17
C GLY A 50 -11.11 -8.33 16.84
N GLY A 51 -12.10 -8.31 15.94
CA GLY A 51 -12.05 -9.05 14.68
C GLY A 51 -10.92 -8.58 13.75
N ILE A 52 -10.66 -7.28 13.66
CA ILE A 52 -9.57 -6.72 12.83
C ILE A 52 -8.20 -7.23 13.30
N THR A 53 -7.93 -7.12 14.60
CA THR A 53 -6.69 -7.61 15.22
C THR A 53 -6.52 -9.11 15.02
N PHE A 54 -7.61 -9.87 15.14
CA PHE A 54 -7.57 -11.30 14.89
C PHE A 54 -7.20 -11.63 13.44
N ILE A 55 -7.81 -10.97 12.45
CA ILE A 55 -7.51 -11.19 11.03
C ILE A 55 -6.05 -10.84 10.70
N TYR A 56 -5.53 -9.76 11.28
CA TYR A 56 -4.11 -9.42 11.16
C TYR A 56 -3.21 -10.53 11.71
N ASN A 57 -3.46 -11.01 12.92
CA ASN A 57 -2.69 -12.12 13.49
C ASN A 57 -2.84 -13.41 12.67
N LEU A 58 -4.03 -13.67 12.12
CA LEU A 58 -4.27 -14.82 11.23
C LEU A 58 -3.43 -14.74 9.96
N SER A 59 -3.32 -13.55 9.36
CA SER A 59 -2.50 -13.34 8.16
C SER A 59 -1.02 -13.66 8.39
N LYS A 60 -0.50 -13.41 9.60
CA LYS A 60 0.87 -13.73 9.98
C LYS A 60 1.08 -15.20 10.34
N SER A 61 0.15 -15.77 11.08
CA SER A 61 0.33 -17.07 11.74
C SER A 61 -0.10 -18.27 10.90
N THR A 62 -0.99 -18.10 9.92
CA THR A 62 -1.49 -19.22 9.12
C THR A 62 -0.43 -19.72 8.13
N SER A 63 -0.28 -21.05 8.06
CA SER A 63 0.55 -21.72 7.04
C SER A 63 -0.21 -21.93 5.73
N PHE A 64 -1.52 -21.75 5.71
CA PHE A 64 -2.35 -21.94 4.52
C PHE A 64 -2.35 -20.66 3.67
N SER A 65 -1.63 -20.69 2.54
CA SER A 65 -1.52 -19.57 1.59
C SER A 65 -2.89 -18.96 1.23
N GLN A 66 -3.89 -19.78 0.89
CA GLN A 66 -5.24 -19.26 0.59
C GLN A 66 -5.92 -18.50 1.74
N VAL A 67 -5.66 -18.87 2.99
CA VAL A 67 -6.21 -18.20 4.17
C VAL A 67 -5.45 -16.90 4.41
N LYS A 68 -4.11 -16.95 4.28
CA LYS A 68 -3.24 -15.78 4.36
C LYS A 68 -3.66 -14.71 3.35
N GLU A 69 -3.76 -15.09 2.08
CA GLU A 69 -4.18 -14.20 0.98
C GLU A 69 -5.54 -13.56 1.27
N THR A 70 -6.51 -14.37 1.69
CA THR A 70 -7.87 -13.89 1.97
C THR A 70 -7.90 -12.98 3.21
N ALA A 71 -7.07 -13.25 4.22
CA ALA A 71 -6.96 -12.41 5.41
C ALA A 71 -6.39 -11.04 5.07
N ILE A 72 -5.30 -10.98 4.30
CA ILE A 72 -4.66 -9.74 3.84
C ILE A 72 -5.65 -8.94 2.98
N PHE A 73 -6.33 -9.61 2.05
CA PHE A 73 -7.38 -8.98 1.24
C PHE A 73 -8.54 -8.44 2.07
N THR A 74 -8.92 -9.14 3.16
CA THR A 74 -9.96 -8.67 4.08
C THR A 74 -9.53 -7.38 4.79
N LEU A 75 -8.29 -7.31 5.28
CA LEU A 75 -7.74 -6.10 5.90
C LEU A 75 -7.72 -4.93 4.92
N ALA A 76 -7.29 -5.18 3.68
CA ALA A 76 -7.25 -4.17 2.62
C ALA A 76 -8.66 -3.66 2.30
N SER A 77 -9.63 -4.57 2.15
CA SER A 77 -11.04 -4.22 1.92
C SER A 77 -11.60 -3.36 3.05
N PHE A 78 -11.26 -3.66 4.31
CA PHE A 78 -11.70 -2.85 5.45
C PHE A 78 -11.03 -1.48 5.49
N ALA A 79 -9.74 -1.40 5.19
CA ALA A 79 -9.04 -0.12 5.11
C ALA A 79 -9.51 0.75 3.93
N GLU A 80 -9.92 0.15 2.82
CA GLU A 80 -10.41 0.87 1.65
C GLU A 80 -11.78 1.48 1.91
N LEU A 81 -12.68 0.68 2.48
CA LEU A 81 -14.09 1.03 2.63
C LEU A 81 -14.37 1.84 3.90
N HIS A 82 -13.55 1.68 4.95
CA HIS A 82 -13.83 2.22 6.28
C HIS A 82 -12.61 2.93 6.87
N GLY A 83 -12.69 4.26 6.97
CA GLY A 83 -11.61 5.10 7.50
C GLY A 83 -11.17 4.73 8.93
N SER A 84 -12.09 4.27 9.77
CA SER A 84 -11.80 3.86 11.15
C SER A 84 -11.04 2.53 11.26
N CYS A 85 -11.19 1.63 10.28
CA CYS A 85 -10.39 0.42 10.13
C CYS A 85 -9.02 0.76 9.56
N LYS A 86 -8.98 1.65 8.56
CA LYS A 86 -7.73 2.15 7.99
C LYS A 86 -6.83 2.76 9.06
N GLN A 87 -7.34 3.66 9.90
CA GLN A 87 -6.58 4.24 11.01
C GLN A 87 -6.05 3.19 11.99
N ALA A 88 -6.83 2.14 12.26
CA ALA A 88 -6.40 1.06 13.15
C ALA A 88 -5.26 0.23 12.53
N LEU A 89 -5.22 0.12 11.20
CA LEU A 89 -4.25 -0.64 10.43
C LEU A 89 -3.04 0.18 9.98
N CYS A 90 -3.12 1.51 10.00
CA CYS A 90 -2.00 2.41 9.72
C CYS A 90 -1.05 2.47 10.93
N ARG A 91 -0.36 1.36 11.22
CA ARG A 91 0.67 1.25 12.26
C ARG A 91 1.98 0.78 11.66
N GLU A 92 3.09 1.33 12.14
CA GLU A 92 4.44 0.97 11.68
C GLU A 92 4.68 -0.54 11.66
N GLU A 93 4.29 -1.24 12.73
CA GLU A 93 4.40 -2.69 12.85
C GLU A 93 3.74 -3.44 11.68
N ILE A 94 2.57 -2.99 11.23
CA ILE A 94 1.80 -3.60 10.15
C ILE A 94 2.50 -3.37 8.81
N PHE A 95 3.03 -2.17 8.59
CA PHE A 95 3.80 -1.86 7.38
C PHE A 95 5.10 -2.66 7.31
N LEU A 96 5.86 -2.73 8.40
CA LEU A 96 7.12 -3.47 8.44
C LEU A 96 6.91 -4.97 8.20
N ASP A 97 5.90 -5.55 8.84
CA ASP A 97 5.54 -6.95 8.63
C ASP A 97 5.22 -7.25 7.17
N PHE A 98 4.36 -6.45 6.55
CA PHE A 98 3.92 -6.70 5.18
C PHE A 98 4.97 -6.31 4.13
N ALA A 99 5.80 -5.31 4.41
CA ALA A 99 6.96 -5.01 3.59
C ALA A 99 7.99 -6.15 3.65
N GLY A 100 8.29 -6.66 4.85
CA GLY A 100 9.13 -7.85 5.02
C GLY A 100 8.54 -9.08 4.32
N HIS A 101 7.22 -9.28 4.38
CA HIS A 101 6.54 -10.36 3.67
C HIS A 101 6.72 -10.30 2.14
N LEU A 102 6.91 -9.10 1.56
CA LEU A 102 7.21 -8.96 0.12
C LEU A 102 8.64 -9.36 -0.24
N GLU A 103 9.57 -9.29 0.71
CA GLU A 103 10.98 -9.70 0.54
C GLU A 103 11.13 -11.23 0.58
N GLU A 104 10.16 -11.93 1.18
CA GLU A 104 10.11 -13.39 1.18
C GLU A 104 9.81 -13.98 -0.21
N ASN A 105 10.18 -15.25 -0.42
CA ASN A 105 9.85 -15.97 -1.64
C ASN A 105 8.39 -16.48 -1.61
N ILE A 106 7.47 -15.55 -1.80
CA ILE A 106 6.01 -15.77 -1.74
C ILE A 106 5.38 -15.82 -3.15
N SER A 107 4.16 -16.36 -3.22
CA SER A 107 3.40 -16.46 -4.48
C SER A 107 3.08 -15.07 -5.07
N LEU A 108 2.88 -15.00 -6.38
CA LEU A 108 2.44 -13.76 -7.03
C LEU A 108 1.09 -13.26 -6.48
N THR A 109 0.19 -14.18 -6.14
CA THR A 109 -1.11 -13.84 -5.55
C THR A 109 -0.94 -13.19 -4.18
N GLU A 110 -0.05 -13.72 -3.34
CA GLU A 110 0.30 -13.11 -2.05
C GLU A 110 0.91 -11.72 -2.23
N LYS A 111 1.85 -11.56 -3.18
CA LYS A 111 2.44 -10.25 -3.48
C LYS A 111 1.37 -9.22 -3.87
N ARG A 112 0.43 -9.60 -4.73
CA ARG A 112 -0.67 -8.72 -5.18
C ARG A 112 -1.52 -8.23 -4.01
N VAL A 113 -1.95 -9.13 -3.11
CA VAL A 113 -2.81 -8.73 -2.00
C VAL A 113 -2.08 -7.88 -0.95
N VAL A 114 -0.78 -8.12 -0.76
CA VAL A 114 0.05 -7.31 0.15
C VAL A 114 0.29 -5.91 -0.43
N VAL A 115 0.66 -5.82 -1.71
CA VAL A 115 0.79 -4.54 -2.41
C VAL A 115 -0.53 -3.79 -2.39
N TYR A 116 -1.65 -4.48 -2.60
CA TYR A 116 -2.99 -3.88 -2.50
C TYR A 116 -3.24 -3.31 -1.09
N LEU A 117 -2.99 -4.07 -0.02
CA LEU A 117 -3.12 -3.59 1.36
C LEU A 117 -2.27 -2.34 1.61
N LEU A 118 -0.98 -2.39 1.29
CA LEU A 118 -0.06 -1.26 1.49
C LEU A 118 -0.52 -0.02 0.70
N SER A 119 -0.94 -0.22 -0.56
CA SER A 119 -1.48 0.84 -1.40
C SER A 119 -2.73 1.46 -0.79
N VAL A 120 -3.67 0.64 -0.31
CA VAL A 120 -4.89 1.12 0.35
C VAL A 120 -4.56 1.89 1.62
N LEU A 121 -3.62 1.42 2.44
CA LEU A 121 -3.21 2.14 3.66
C LEU A 121 -2.59 3.50 3.33
N VAL A 122 -1.95 3.64 2.16
CA VAL A 122 -1.35 4.90 1.68
C VAL A 122 -2.35 5.82 0.96
N ALA A 123 -3.26 5.29 0.13
CA ALA A 123 -4.02 6.04 -0.89
C ALA A 123 -5.10 7.03 -0.40
N ASN A 124 -5.42 7.06 0.89
CA ASN A 124 -6.62 7.73 1.43
C ASN A 124 -6.42 8.33 2.84
N ASN A 125 -5.20 8.78 3.15
CA ASN A 125 -4.94 9.62 4.32
C ASN A 125 -5.15 11.10 3.98
N SER A 126 -6.24 11.41 3.29
CA SER A 126 -6.60 12.76 2.84
C SER A 126 -7.20 13.62 3.97
N ARG A 127 -6.47 13.71 5.08
CA ARG A 127 -6.34 14.94 5.85
C ARG A 127 -4.89 15.04 6.26
N HIS A 128 -4.11 15.70 5.40
CA HIS A 128 -2.81 16.29 5.69
C HIS A 128 -1.88 15.47 6.59
N ASN A 129 -1.00 14.67 5.98
CA ASN A 129 0.44 14.86 6.16
C ASN A 129 1.22 13.83 5.34
N PHE A 130 1.80 14.30 4.24
CA PHE A 130 3.25 14.17 4.07
C PHE A 130 3.90 14.62 5.39
N PRO A 131 4.95 13.97 5.93
CA PRO A 131 5.49 14.33 7.24
C PRO A 131 5.64 15.85 7.35
N GLY A 132 4.82 16.45 8.20
CA GLY A 132 4.82 17.89 8.41
C GLY A 132 6.16 18.31 9.01
N ALA A 133 6.42 19.61 9.07
CA ALA A 133 7.64 20.15 9.67
C ALA A 133 7.95 19.63 11.09
N ASN A 134 6.94 19.08 11.79
CA ASN A 134 7.01 18.57 13.16
C ASN A 134 6.88 17.04 13.32
N ASP A 135 6.80 16.25 12.24
CA ASP A 135 6.65 14.78 12.34
C ASP A 135 7.99 14.05 12.63
N SER A 136 7.91 12.92 13.34
CA SER A 136 9.06 12.15 13.86
C SER A 136 9.86 11.42 12.76
N PHE A 137 11.14 11.14 13.07
CA PHE A 137 12.08 10.37 12.23
C PHE A 137 11.51 9.02 11.73
N GLU A 138 10.59 8.42 12.49
CA GLU A 138 9.92 7.14 12.17
C GLU A 138 9.06 7.24 10.88
N GLN A 139 8.38 8.36 10.64
CA GLN A 139 7.59 8.54 9.40
C GLN A 139 8.49 8.59 8.16
N LEU A 140 9.66 9.23 8.25
CA LEU A 140 10.64 9.29 7.15
C LEU A 140 11.21 7.91 6.81
N GLN A 141 11.47 7.09 7.83
CA GLN A 141 11.95 5.72 7.64
C GLN A 141 10.87 4.83 7.01
N LEU A 142 9.62 4.98 7.44
CA LEU A 142 8.46 4.30 6.82
C LEU A 142 8.34 4.60 5.32
N TRP A 143 8.46 5.87 4.94
CA TRP A 143 8.39 6.28 3.53
C TRP A 143 9.54 5.74 2.68
N THR A 144 10.73 5.65 3.27
CA THR A 144 11.90 5.05 2.62
C THR A 144 11.69 3.55 2.38
N SER A 145 11.16 2.84 3.38
CA SER A 145 10.87 1.41 3.29
C SER A 145 9.79 1.11 2.25
N VAL A 146 8.69 1.87 2.23
CA VAL A 146 7.60 1.69 1.24
C VAL A 146 8.10 1.93 -0.18
N SER A 147 8.86 3.01 -0.40
CA SER A 147 9.42 3.31 -1.72
C SER A 147 10.40 2.23 -2.18
N SER A 148 11.19 1.67 -1.25
CA SER A 148 12.14 0.59 -1.54
C SER A 148 11.42 -0.73 -1.88
N ALA A 149 10.38 -1.10 -1.12
CA ALA A 149 9.58 -2.29 -1.39
C ALA A 149 8.86 -2.20 -2.75
N LEU A 150 8.30 -1.03 -3.06
CA LEU A 150 7.68 -0.78 -4.36
C LEU A 150 8.73 -0.83 -5.49
N CYS A 151 9.92 -0.24 -5.31
CA CYS A 151 11.02 -0.36 -6.28
C CYS A 151 11.41 -1.82 -6.53
N SER A 152 11.58 -2.62 -5.47
CA SER A 152 11.92 -4.04 -5.57
C SER A 152 10.84 -4.84 -6.29
N SER A 153 9.56 -4.52 -6.06
CA SER A 153 8.44 -5.16 -6.74
C SER A 153 8.43 -4.88 -8.24
N VAL A 154 8.91 -3.71 -8.66
CA VAL A 154 8.97 -3.33 -10.07
C VAL A 154 10.23 -3.82 -10.76
N ASN A 155 11.36 -4.02 -10.05
CA ASN A 155 12.66 -4.25 -10.68
C ASN A 155 13.25 -5.66 -10.52
N ASN A 156 12.59 -6.57 -9.81
CA ASN A 156 13.17 -7.90 -9.56
C ASN A 156 12.17 -9.06 -9.76
N PRO A 157 12.00 -9.57 -10.99
CA PRO A 157 12.46 -9.03 -12.28
C PRO A 157 11.51 -7.94 -12.82
N GLN A 158 12.06 -7.06 -13.66
CA GLN A 158 11.29 -6.00 -14.31
C GLN A 158 10.14 -6.57 -15.15
N ASN A 159 8.89 -6.13 -14.87
CA ASN A 159 7.72 -6.56 -15.63
C ASN A 159 6.66 -5.46 -15.74
N GLU A 160 5.97 -5.44 -16.89
CA GLU A 160 4.99 -4.41 -17.23
C GLU A 160 3.73 -4.46 -16.35
N GLU A 161 3.32 -5.63 -15.87
CA GLU A 161 2.13 -5.76 -15.02
C GLU A 161 2.29 -5.06 -13.66
N ASN A 162 3.47 -5.20 -13.05
CA ASN A 162 3.81 -4.52 -11.80
C ASN A 162 3.96 -3.01 -12.03
N GLN A 163 4.53 -2.59 -13.16
CA GLN A 163 4.59 -1.18 -13.55
C GLN A 163 3.18 -0.58 -13.69
N ASN A 164 2.28 -1.26 -14.41
CA ASN A 164 0.89 -0.83 -14.60
C ASN A 164 0.14 -0.72 -13.26
N THR A 165 0.41 -1.65 -12.34
CA THR A 165 -0.16 -1.62 -10.98
C THR A 165 0.38 -0.45 -10.17
N CYS A 166 1.70 -0.23 -10.19
CA CYS A 166 2.35 0.91 -9.52
C CYS A 166 1.93 2.26 -10.10
N MET A 167 1.52 2.32 -11.37
CA MET A 167 1.01 3.55 -12.02
C MET A 167 -0.38 3.96 -11.54
N GLN A 168 -1.09 3.12 -10.81
CA GLN A 168 -2.31 3.54 -10.09
C GLN A 168 -2.00 4.50 -8.94
N VAL A 169 -0.74 4.54 -8.48
CA VAL A 169 -0.25 5.44 -7.43
C VAL A 169 0.16 6.81 -8.01
N PHE A 170 0.30 6.93 -9.33
CA PHE A 170 0.78 8.12 -10.02
C PHE A 170 -0.06 9.40 -9.89
N PRO A 171 -1.41 9.34 -9.79
CA PRO A 171 -2.21 10.52 -9.47
C PRO A 171 -1.81 11.17 -8.14
N LEU A 172 -1.22 10.41 -7.21
CA LEU A 172 -0.69 10.90 -5.93
C LEU A 172 0.71 11.49 -6.08
N ILE A 173 1.53 10.94 -7.00
CA ILE A 173 2.90 11.40 -7.28
C ILE A 173 2.97 12.88 -7.67
N LYS A 174 1.98 13.40 -8.40
CA LYS A 174 1.93 14.82 -8.74
C LYS A 174 1.92 15.72 -7.50
N THR A 175 1.10 15.37 -6.52
CA THR A 175 1.04 16.06 -5.22
C THR A 175 2.34 15.82 -4.44
N TRP A 176 2.89 14.61 -4.50
CA TRP A 176 4.15 14.26 -3.82
C TRP A 176 5.34 15.06 -4.33
N LEU A 177 5.46 15.25 -5.65
CA LEU A 177 6.60 15.98 -6.22
C LEU A 177 6.53 17.48 -5.92
N GLN A 178 5.32 18.04 -5.85
CA GLN A 178 5.12 19.43 -5.46
C GLN A 178 5.44 19.64 -3.96
N ASP A 179 5.13 18.68 -3.09
CA ASP A 179 5.43 18.77 -1.65
C ASP A 179 6.88 18.38 -1.31
N VAL A 180 7.50 17.43 -2.02
CA VAL A 180 8.93 17.06 -1.91
C VAL A 180 9.83 18.23 -2.30
N ALA A 181 9.45 19.01 -3.31
CA ALA A 181 10.16 20.21 -3.74
C ALA A 181 10.31 21.26 -2.62
N LEU A 182 9.41 21.24 -1.63
CA LEU A 182 9.23 22.32 -0.67
C LEU A 182 9.76 22.02 0.73
N SER A 183 10.12 20.78 1.10
CA SER A 183 10.35 20.49 2.54
C SER A 183 11.43 19.48 2.94
N ARG A 184 11.74 18.39 2.21
CA ARG A 184 12.77 17.41 2.66
C ARG A 184 13.49 16.63 1.55
N ALA A 185 14.77 16.91 1.35
CA ALA A 185 15.64 16.23 0.38
C ALA A 185 15.77 14.71 0.58
N ALA A 186 15.70 14.23 1.83
CA ALA A 186 15.85 12.81 2.17
C ALA A 186 14.80 11.89 1.51
N LEU A 187 13.63 12.44 1.13
CA LEU A 187 12.56 11.68 0.47
C LEU A 187 12.62 11.75 -1.05
N ALA A 188 13.40 12.66 -1.62
CA ALA A 188 13.47 12.84 -3.06
C ALA A 188 14.06 11.61 -3.75
N GLN A 189 15.12 11.03 -3.20
CA GLN A 189 15.77 9.85 -3.76
C GLN A 189 14.84 8.62 -3.81
N PRO A 190 14.19 8.17 -2.71
CA PRO A 190 13.29 7.01 -2.76
C PRO A 190 12.08 7.24 -3.69
N ILE A 191 11.50 8.45 -3.70
CA ILE A 191 10.35 8.77 -4.55
C ILE A 191 10.74 8.81 -6.03
N CYS A 192 11.82 9.49 -6.37
CA CYS A 192 12.30 9.53 -7.75
C CYS A 192 12.79 8.15 -8.22
N SER A 193 13.38 7.35 -7.34
CA SER A 193 13.71 5.96 -7.65
C SER A 193 12.45 5.20 -8.00
N PHE A 194 11.40 5.25 -7.16
CA PHE A 194 10.13 4.59 -7.45
C PHE A 194 9.51 5.02 -8.78
N ILE A 195 9.45 6.32 -9.03
CA ILE A 195 8.94 6.86 -10.30
C ILE A 195 9.76 6.35 -11.48
N GLY A 196 11.08 6.43 -11.39
CA GLY A 196 11.99 5.97 -12.44
C GLY A 196 11.81 4.48 -12.72
N MET A 197 11.77 3.63 -11.70
CA MET A 197 11.56 2.19 -11.88
C MET A 197 10.20 1.87 -12.51
N THR A 198 9.17 2.58 -12.09
CA THR A 198 7.79 2.40 -12.59
C THR A 198 7.69 2.71 -14.08
N VAL A 199 8.42 3.72 -14.58
CA VAL A 199 8.41 4.11 -16.00
C VAL A 199 9.56 3.51 -16.81
N ALA A 200 10.51 2.81 -16.18
CA ALA A 200 11.68 2.26 -16.83
C ALA A 200 11.30 1.27 -17.95
N ASN A 201 11.87 1.46 -19.14
CA ASN A 201 11.66 0.60 -20.31
C ASN A 201 10.19 0.42 -20.76
N ASN A 202 9.24 1.19 -20.22
CA ASN A 202 7.80 1.04 -20.50
C ASN A 202 7.23 2.33 -21.09
N LEU A 203 6.95 2.31 -22.40
CA LEU A 203 6.49 3.49 -23.14
C LEU A 203 5.11 3.98 -22.67
N GLU A 204 4.19 3.06 -22.36
CA GLU A 204 2.85 3.40 -21.91
C GLU A 204 2.92 4.24 -20.62
N GLN A 205 3.75 3.80 -19.66
CA GLN A 205 3.88 4.48 -18.38
C GLN A 205 4.70 5.77 -18.46
N GLN A 206 5.66 5.83 -19.38
CA GLN A 206 6.35 7.06 -19.73
C GLN A 206 5.38 8.13 -20.30
N VAL A 207 4.49 7.75 -21.22
CA VAL A 207 3.46 8.64 -21.77
C VAL A 207 2.44 9.06 -20.71
N GLN A 208 2.11 8.19 -19.77
CA GLN A 208 1.22 8.51 -18.65
C GLN A 208 1.86 9.48 -17.65
N LEU A 209 3.17 9.37 -17.38
CA LEU A 209 3.94 10.36 -16.61
C LEU A 209 3.96 11.74 -17.30
N LEU A 210 4.10 11.78 -18.63
CA LEU A 210 3.97 13.01 -19.39
C LEU A 210 2.55 13.60 -19.27
N SER A 211 1.53 12.77 -19.49
CA SER A 211 0.10 13.19 -19.49
C SER A 211 -0.37 13.68 -18.12
N SER A 212 0.23 13.20 -17.04
CA SER A 212 -0.04 13.65 -15.67
C SER A 212 0.72 14.93 -15.28
N GLY A 213 1.65 15.39 -16.13
CA GLY A 213 2.45 16.59 -15.90
C GLY A 213 3.64 16.39 -14.98
N GLY A 214 4.09 15.15 -14.76
CA GLY A 214 5.23 14.89 -13.87
C GLY A 214 6.59 15.27 -14.46
N LEU A 215 6.76 15.27 -15.79
CA LEU A 215 8.01 15.72 -16.43
C LEU A 215 8.31 17.21 -16.19
N PRO A 216 7.36 18.15 -16.36
CA PRO A 216 7.54 19.53 -15.94
C PRO A 216 8.00 19.69 -14.49
N VAL A 217 7.48 18.87 -13.57
CA VAL A 217 7.88 18.92 -12.15
C VAL A 217 9.31 18.41 -11.96
N MET A 218 9.72 17.33 -12.65
CA MET A 218 11.11 16.85 -12.61
C MET A 218 12.10 17.87 -13.17
N ILE A 219 11.71 18.61 -14.22
CA ILE A 219 12.52 19.69 -14.78
C ILE A 219 12.66 20.83 -13.77
N SER A 220 11.56 21.25 -13.15
CA SER A 220 11.58 22.28 -12.10
C SER A 220 12.45 21.86 -10.90
N LEU A 221 12.34 20.61 -10.43
CA LEU A 221 13.21 20.06 -9.38
C LEU A 221 14.70 20.08 -9.79
N LEU A 222 15.02 19.81 -11.06
CA LEU A 222 16.39 19.85 -11.56
C LEU A 222 16.95 21.28 -11.59
N THR A 223 16.12 22.28 -11.92
CA THR A 223 16.55 23.67 -12.10
C THR A 223 16.45 24.54 -10.86
N GLU A 224 15.51 24.25 -9.97
CA GLU A 224 15.13 25.13 -8.86
C GLU A 224 15.48 24.57 -7.47
N ALA A 225 15.70 23.26 -7.34
CA ALA A 225 16.08 22.70 -6.04
C ALA A 225 17.50 23.15 -5.65
N SER A 226 17.69 23.53 -4.38
CA SER A 226 19.00 23.88 -3.81
C SER A 226 19.85 22.65 -3.48
N ASP A 227 19.22 21.52 -3.17
CA ASP A 227 19.86 20.26 -2.81
C ASP A 227 20.28 19.43 -4.05
N GLU A 228 21.55 19.01 -4.08
CA GLU A 228 22.15 18.26 -5.20
C GLU A 228 21.58 16.84 -5.33
N GLU A 229 21.19 16.19 -4.23
CA GLU A 229 20.62 14.85 -4.27
C GLU A 229 19.21 14.86 -4.86
N ILE A 230 18.44 15.93 -4.62
CA ILE A 230 17.16 16.15 -5.30
C ILE A 230 17.37 16.30 -6.82
N ARG A 231 18.38 17.07 -7.23
CA ARG A 231 18.72 17.24 -8.65
C ARG A 231 19.11 15.92 -9.31
N LYS A 232 19.96 15.11 -8.66
CA LYS A 232 20.35 13.78 -9.17
C LYS A 232 19.16 12.83 -9.27
N ALA A 233 18.28 12.85 -8.28
CA ALA A 233 17.08 12.04 -8.25
C ALA A 233 16.11 12.41 -9.39
N ALA A 234 15.86 13.70 -9.61
CA ALA A 234 15.07 14.18 -10.75
C ALA A 234 15.73 13.85 -12.09
N MET A 235 17.05 14.00 -12.18
CA MET A 235 17.83 13.65 -13.37
C MET A 235 17.70 12.16 -13.71
N PHE A 236 17.73 11.27 -12.71
CA PHE A 236 17.53 9.83 -12.89
C PHE A 236 16.19 9.51 -13.56
N VAL A 237 15.09 10.11 -13.10
CA VAL A 237 13.76 9.91 -13.70
C VAL A 237 13.73 10.39 -15.14
N LEU A 238 14.24 11.60 -15.41
CA LEU A 238 14.31 12.16 -16.76
C LEU A 238 15.16 11.27 -17.69
N HIS A 239 16.28 10.76 -17.19
CA HIS A 239 17.14 9.84 -17.93
C HIS A 239 16.49 8.48 -18.18
N THR A 240 15.49 8.11 -17.40
CA THR A 240 14.76 6.84 -17.58
C THR A 240 13.66 6.97 -18.64
N CYS A 241 13.18 8.19 -18.89
CA CYS A 241 12.16 8.53 -19.88
C CYS A 241 12.72 8.76 -21.30
N LYS A 242 13.63 7.88 -21.78
CA LYS A 242 14.35 8.09 -23.06
C LYS A 242 13.51 7.87 -24.32
N ARG A 243 12.29 7.35 -24.21
CA ARG A 243 11.49 6.84 -25.35
C ARG A 243 10.26 7.68 -25.66
N ILE A 244 10.10 8.83 -24.98
CA ILE A 244 9.02 9.80 -25.19
C ILE A 244 9.45 10.85 -26.20
#